data_AF-A0A2V8MXZ9-F1
#
_entry.id   AF-A0A2V8MXZ9-F1
#
_cell.length_a   1.000
_cell.length_b   1.000
_cell.length_c   1.000
_cell.angle_alpha   90.00
_cell.angle_beta   90.00
_cell.angle_gamma   90.00
#
_symmetry.space_group_name_H-M   'P 1'
#
loop_
_entity.id
_entity.type
_entity.pdbx_description
1 polymer ?
#
loop_
_entity_poly.entity_id
_entity_poly.type
_entity_poly.pdbx_seq_one_letter_code
_entity_poly.pdbx_strand_id
1 'polypeptide(L)'
;MAPCCEYILEVYIVSLLYGPTHRMKDGVCHIGVIKDHVNLGFIRGSELADPERILEGTGKQMRHIKIRNMSDLFRPAIRAYLQEACERAGYEVATEKEKTVTTVVKRKSLPKRTVGTTRV
;
A
#
# COMPACT_ATOMS: atom_id res chain seq x y z
N MET A 1 3.26 20.04 -0.84
CA MET A 1 2.73 18.70 -0.48
C MET A 1 3.26 17.76 -1.54
N ALA A 2 3.99 16.71 -1.16
CA ALA A 2 4.56 15.80 -2.16
C ALA A 2 3.43 15.18 -3.00
N PRO A 3 3.64 14.93 -4.30
CA PRO A 3 2.60 14.38 -5.16
C PRO A 3 2.10 13.06 -4.58
N CYS A 4 0.81 12.97 -4.27
CA CYS A 4 0.22 11.72 -3.81
C CYS A 4 -0.02 10.83 -5.03
N CYS A 5 0.74 9.74 -5.14
CA CYS A 5 0.50 8.71 -6.14
C CYS A 5 -0.43 7.65 -5.54
N GLU A 6 -1.60 7.50 -6.14
CA GLU A 6 -2.60 6.51 -5.76
C GLU A 6 -2.61 5.38 -6.79
N TYR A 7 -2.38 4.14 -6.35
CA TYR A 7 -2.54 2.96 -7.19
C TYR A 7 -3.77 2.18 -6.75
N ILE A 8 -4.73 2.03 -7.65
CA ILE A 8 -5.87 1.12 -7.46
C ILE A 8 -5.53 -0.17 -8.20
N LEU A 9 -5.27 -1.22 -7.44
CA LEU A 9 -4.85 -2.52 -7.94
C LEU A 9 -5.99 -3.51 -7.75
N GLU A 10 -6.43 -4.12 -8.83
CA GLU A 10 -7.38 -5.23 -8.83
C GLU A 10 -6.63 -6.50 -9.26
N VAL A 11 -6.12 -7.26 -8.29
CA VAL A 11 -5.35 -8.49 -8.54
C VAL A 11 -6.02 -9.71 -7.91
N TYR A 12 -6.17 -9.69 -6.60
CA TYR A 12 -6.87 -10.69 -5.79
C TYR A 12 -7.91 -10.03 -4.89
N ILE A 13 -7.58 -8.83 -4.43
CA ILE A 13 -8.43 -7.90 -3.71
C ILE A 13 -8.27 -6.52 -4.35
N VAL A 14 -9.19 -5.61 -4.07
CA VAL A 14 -9.00 -4.20 -4.38
C VAL A 14 -8.03 -3.63 -3.35
N SER A 15 -6.90 -3.11 -3.82
CA SER A 15 -5.88 -2.51 -2.97
C SER A 15 -5.60 -1.09 -3.46
N LEU A 16 -5.69 -0.12 -2.56
CA LEU A 16 -5.30 1.27 -2.79
C LEU A 16 -3.93 1.49 -2.14
N LEU A 17 -2.91 1.86 -2.91
CA LEU A 17 -1.58 2.17 -2.39
C LEU A 17 -1.31 3.67 -2.52
N TYR A 18 -0.86 4.29 -1.42
CA TYR A 18 -0.50 5.70 -1.34
C TYR A 18 1.00 5.85 -1.15
N GLY A 19 1.62 6.76 -1.89
CA GLY A 19 3.04 7.09 -1.75
C GLY A 19 3.43 8.43 -2.36
N PRO A 20 4.64 8.92 -2.06
CA PRO A 20 5.18 10.18 -2.57
C PRO A 20 5.65 10.11 -4.03
N THR A 21 5.84 8.91 -4.58
CA THR A 21 6.35 8.71 -5.94
C THR A 21 5.54 7.66 -6.70
N HIS A 22 5.75 7.61 -8.01
CA HIS A 22 5.18 6.57 -8.89
C HIS A 22 5.81 5.17 -8.66
N ARG A 23 6.82 5.05 -7.79
CA ARG A 23 7.44 3.76 -7.48
C ARG A 23 6.68 3.12 -6.33
N MET A 24 6.06 1.98 -6.59
CA MET A 24 5.31 1.23 -5.58
C MET A 24 6.14 0.84 -4.33
N LYS A 25 7.46 0.72 -4.48
CA LYS A 25 8.39 0.43 -3.36
C LYS A 25 8.49 1.58 -2.37
N ASP A 26 8.20 2.81 -2.81
CA ASP A 26 8.23 4.02 -1.99
C ASP A 26 6.86 4.25 -1.32
N GLY A 27 5.92 3.30 -1.46
CA GLY A 27 4.59 3.41 -0.88
C GLY A 27 4.63 3.53 0.65
N VAL A 28 3.90 4.51 1.17
CA VAL A 28 3.75 4.76 2.61
C VAL A 28 2.81 3.71 3.20
N CYS A 29 1.59 3.65 2.68
CA CYS A 29 0.57 2.74 3.16
C CYS A 29 -0.31 2.24 2.02
N HIS A 30 -0.93 1.09 2.25
CA HIS A 30 -1.96 0.54 1.39
C HIS A 30 -3.20 0.15 2.19
N ILE A 31 -4.34 0.25 1.54
CA ILE A 31 -5.66 -0.14 2.02
C ILE A 31 -6.13 -1.31 1.16
N GLY A 32 -6.03 -2.52 1.70
CA GLY A 32 -6.53 -3.74 1.07
C GLY A 32 -7.94 -4.06 1.55
N VAL A 33 -8.92 -4.08 0.64
CA VAL A 33 -10.31 -4.40 0.97
C VAL A 33 -10.51 -5.92 0.91
N ILE A 34 -10.78 -6.54 2.06
CA ILE A 34 -11.07 -7.97 2.19
C ILE A 34 -12.53 -8.10 2.64
N LYS A 35 -13.14 -9.27 2.40
CA LYS A 35 -14.56 -9.53 2.68
C LYS A 35 -15.03 -9.05 4.06
N ASP A 36 -14.26 -9.37 5.11
CA ASP A 36 -14.69 -9.16 6.50
C ASP A 36 -13.87 -8.09 7.25
N HIS A 37 -12.88 -7.47 6.60
CA HIS A 37 -12.02 -6.44 7.21
C HIS A 37 -11.24 -5.67 6.16
N VAL A 38 -10.62 -4.57 6.59
CA VAL A 38 -9.66 -3.81 5.79
C VAL A 38 -8.26 -4.04 6.34
N ASN A 39 -7.31 -4.31 5.46
CA ASN A 39 -5.89 -4.29 5.81
C ASN A 39 -5.35 -2.88 5.59
N LEU A 40 -4.94 -2.22 6.67
CA LEU A 40 -4.04 -1.07 6.58
C LEU A 40 -2.62 -1.60 6.68
N GLY A 41 -1.82 -1.54 5.62
CA GLY A 41 -0.44 -2.00 5.73
C GLY A 41 0.61 -1.17 5.05
N PHE A 42 1.85 -1.49 5.35
CA PHE A 42 3.02 -0.68 5.11
C PHE A 42 4.02 -1.50 4.30
N ILE A 43 4.46 -0.95 3.17
CA ILE A 43 5.36 -1.66 2.24
C ILE A 43 6.67 -2.07 2.93
N ARG A 44 7.19 -1.18 3.78
CA ARG A 44 8.37 -1.38 4.64
C ARG A 44 8.00 -1.59 6.11
N GLY A 45 6.85 -2.21 6.37
CA GLY A 45 6.29 -2.37 7.70
C GLY A 45 7.15 -3.16 8.69
N SER A 46 8.03 -4.05 8.22
CA SER A 46 8.97 -4.79 9.08
C SER A 46 10.04 -3.93 9.71
N GLU A 47 10.23 -2.71 9.19
CA GLU A 47 11.20 -1.75 9.72
C GLU A 47 10.58 -0.80 10.74
N LEU A 48 9.25 -0.79 10.88
CA LEU A 48 8.55 0.06 11.83
C LEU A 48 8.72 -0.44 13.26
N ALA A 49 8.82 0.49 14.21
CA ALA A 49 8.83 0.13 15.63
C ALA A 49 7.44 -0.36 16.05
N ASP A 50 7.34 -1.60 16.54
CA ASP A 50 6.06 -2.22 16.91
C ASP A 50 5.98 -2.56 18.41
N PRO A 51 5.96 -1.55 19.31
CA PRO A 51 5.93 -1.79 20.75
C PRO A 51 4.61 -2.45 21.21
N GLU A 52 3.51 -2.14 20.53
CA GLU A 52 2.18 -2.71 20.84
C GLU A 52 1.95 -4.09 20.19
N ARG A 53 2.87 -4.55 19.33
CA ARG A 53 2.84 -5.86 18.67
C ARG A 53 1.55 -6.09 17.87
N ILE A 54 1.04 -5.04 17.23
CA ILE A 54 -0.22 -5.09 16.46
C ILE A 54 0.01 -5.26 14.96
N LEU A 55 1.27 -5.20 14.50
CA LEU A 55 1.60 -5.42 13.10
C LEU A 55 1.58 -6.92 12.77
N GLU A 56 0.73 -7.31 11.84
CA GLU A 56 0.59 -8.66 11.31
C GLU A 56 1.32 -8.83 9.97
N GLY A 57 1.67 -10.07 9.64
CA GLY A 57 2.21 -10.45 8.34
C GLY A 57 3.61 -11.06 8.41
N THR A 58 3.85 -12.06 7.57
CA THR A 58 5.10 -12.84 7.51
C THR A 58 5.93 -12.51 6.28
N GLY A 59 5.52 -11.52 5.49
CA GLY A 59 6.26 -11.08 4.32
C GLY A 59 7.64 -10.52 4.69
N LYS A 60 8.58 -10.54 3.74
CA LYS A 60 9.96 -10.09 3.97
C LYS A 60 10.06 -8.65 4.48
N GLN A 61 9.23 -7.76 3.93
CA GLN A 61 9.23 -6.32 4.26
C GLN A 61 7.87 -5.82 4.74
N MET A 62 6.79 -6.41 4.24
CA MET A 62 5.45 -5.86 4.42
C MET A 62 4.83 -6.30 5.75
N ARG A 63 4.16 -5.36 6.43
CA ARG A 63 3.29 -5.63 7.59
C ARG A 63 1.96 -4.92 7.41
N HIS A 64 0.93 -5.36 8.13
CA HIS A 64 -0.41 -4.78 8.08
C HIS A 64 -1.12 -4.88 9.43
N ILE A 65 -2.13 -4.04 9.62
CA ILE A 65 -3.06 -4.05 10.74
C ILE A 65 -4.43 -4.39 10.16
N LYS A 66 -5.13 -5.35 10.76
CA LYS A 66 -6.51 -5.68 10.40
C LYS A 66 -7.47 -4.73 11.12
N ILE A 67 -8.10 -3.86 10.35
CA ILE A 67 -9.15 -2.95 10.81
C ILE A 67 -10.50 -3.64 10.61
N ARG A 68 -11.18 -3.99 11.71
CA ARG A 68 -12.48 -4.68 11.67
C ARG A 68 -13.64 -3.74 12.00
N ASN A 69 -13.37 -2.70 12.78
CA ASN A 69 -14.37 -1.74 13.20
C ASN A 69 -13.79 -0.33 13.21
N MET A 70 -14.67 0.67 13.31
CA MET A 70 -14.26 2.07 13.33
C MET A 70 -13.39 2.42 14.54
N SER A 71 -13.63 1.79 15.70
CA SER A 71 -12.82 2.01 16.91
C SER A 71 -11.34 1.64 16.73
N ASP A 72 -11.03 0.66 15.88
CA ASP A 72 -9.65 0.28 15.58
C ASP A 72 -8.86 1.44 14.97
N LEU A 73 -9.50 2.29 14.16
CA LEU A 73 -8.86 3.45 13.51
C LEU A 73 -8.39 4.52 14.50
N PHE A 74 -9.00 4.58 15.68
CA PHE A 74 -8.69 5.59 16.70
C PHE A 74 -7.55 5.17 17.63
N ARG A 75 -6.95 3.99 17.42
CA ARG A 75 -5.76 3.58 18.16
C ARG A 75 -4.61 4.57 17.89
N PRO A 76 -4.00 5.18 18.92
CA PRO A 76 -2.89 6.11 18.76
C PRO A 76 -1.72 5.51 17.96
N ALA A 77 -1.49 4.20 18.13
CA ALA A 77 -0.50 3.43 17.38
C ALA A 77 -0.60 3.63 15.86
N ILE A 78 -1.81 3.64 15.30
CA ILE A 78 -2.02 3.78 13.84
C ILE A 78 -1.45 5.10 13.33
N ARG A 79 -1.66 6.19 14.09
CA ARG A 79 -1.10 7.50 13.75
C ARG A 79 0.43 7.46 13.79
N ALA A 80 1.01 6.82 14.80
CA ALA A 80 2.46 6.69 14.94
C ALA A 80 3.07 5.89 13.77
N TYR A 81 2.46 4.76 13.38
CA TYR A 81 2.94 3.98 12.22
C TYR A 81 2.86 4.78 10.91
N LEU A 82 1.79 5.55 10.70
CA LEU A 82 1.66 6.39 9.51
C LEU A 82 2.73 7.49 9.47
N GLN A 83 3.03 8.12 10.61
CA GLN A 83 4.08 9.12 10.71
C GLN A 83 5.46 8.52 10.41
N GLU A 84 5.82 7.41 11.05
CA GLU A 84 7.10 6.74 10.82
C GLU A 84 7.21 6.23 9.37
N ALA A 85 6.12 5.71 8.79
CA ALA A 85 6.09 5.27 7.40
C ALA A 85 6.31 6.43 6.41
N CYS A 86 5.73 7.61 6.68
CA CYS A 86 5.97 8.81 5.87
C CYS A 86 7.44 9.24 5.93
N GLU A 87 8.03 9.29 7.13
CA GLU A 87 9.43 9.65 7.33
C GLU A 87 10.36 8.68 6.56
N ARG A 88 10.13 7.38 6.69
CA ARG A 88 10.92 6.34 6.02
C ARG A 88 10.75 6.29 4.50
N ALA A 89 9.59 6.67 4.00
CA ALA A 89 9.33 6.75 2.56
C ALA A 89 10.05 7.94 1.90
N GLY A 90 10.73 8.79 2.68
CA GLY A 90 11.32 10.01 2.16
C GLY A 90 10.24 10.94 1.65
N TYR A 91 9.12 11.05 2.37
CA TYR A 91 8.10 12.08 2.15
C TYR A 91 8.69 13.44 2.54
N GLU A 92 9.73 13.88 1.83
CA GLU A 92 10.10 15.29 1.80
C GLU A 92 9.01 16.00 1.01
N VAL A 93 8.53 17.12 1.55
CA VAL A 93 7.51 17.93 0.89
C VAL A 93 8.10 18.41 -0.43
N ALA A 94 7.77 17.74 -1.54
CA ALA A 94 8.24 18.14 -2.85
C ALA A 94 8.01 19.65 -3.04
N THR A 95 9.10 20.36 -3.27
CA THR A 95 9.15 21.83 -3.45
C THR A 95 8.68 22.25 -4.84
N GLU A 96 8.40 21.29 -5.74
CA GLU A 96 8.05 21.58 -7.12
C GLU A 96 6.56 21.38 -7.44
N LYS A 97 6.08 22.22 -8.36
CA LYS A 97 4.70 22.35 -8.85
C LYS A 97 4.28 21.16 -9.74
N GLU A 98 4.50 19.94 -9.30
CA GLU A 98 4.05 18.76 -10.06
C GLU A 98 2.62 18.37 -9.66
N LYS A 99 1.88 17.78 -10.62
CA LYS A 99 0.43 17.53 -10.53
C LYS A 99 0.04 16.93 -9.16
N THR A 100 -0.87 17.61 -8.47
CA THR A 100 -1.18 17.47 -7.05
C THR A 100 -1.50 16.04 -6.60
N VAL A 101 -2.08 15.21 -7.48
CA VAL A 101 -2.38 13.79 -7.26
C VAL A 101 -2.31 13.07 -8.61
N THR A 102 -1.70 11.88 -8.65
CA THR A 102 -1.72 10.99 -9.82
C THR A 102 -2.36 9.65 -9.45
N THR A 103 -3.52 9.33 -10.02
CA THR A 103 -4.19 8.03 -9.84
C THR A 103 -3.88 7.10 -11.00
N VAL A 104 -3.41 5.89 -10.69
CA VAL A 104 -3.13 4.81 -11.66
C VAL A 104 -3.99 3.60 -11.34
N VAL A 105 -4.86 3.21 -12.26
CA VAL A 105 -5.68 2.00 -12.13
C VAL A 105 -5.01 0.85 -12.87
N LYS A 106 -4.70 -0.24 -12.16
CA LYS A 106 -4.18 -1.48 -12.76
C LYS A 106 -5.12 -2.63 -12.46
N ARG A 107 -5.48 -3.38 -13.51
CA ARG A 107 -6.18 -4.66 -13.40
C ARG A 107 -5.27 -5.80 -13.79
N LYS A 108 -5.48 -6.97 -13.18
CA LYS A 108 -4.81 -8.20 -13.59
C LYS A 108 -5.11 -8.46 -15.07
N SER A 109 -4.06 -8.56 -15.89
CA SER A 109 -4.20 -8.95 -17.29
C SER A 109 -4.66 -10.41 -17.38
N LEU A 110 -5.56 -10.71 -18.32
CA LEU A 110 -5.91 -12.09 -18.64
C LEU A 110 -4.65 -12.89 -19.01
N PRO A 111 -4.59 -14.20 -18.68
CA PRO A 111 -3.52 -15.06 -19.16
C PRO A 111 -3.40 -14.94 -20.68
N LYS A 112 -2.18 -14.70 -21.20
CA LYS A 112 -1.95 -14.74 -22.65
C LYS A 112 -2.25 -16.18 -23.12
N ARG A 113 -3.21 -16.36 -24.02
CA ARG A 113 -3.46 -17.66 -24.66
C ARG A 113 -2.20 -18.03 -25.44
N THR A 114 -1.50 -19.08 -25.02
CA THR A 114 -0.45 -19.69 -25.83
C THR A 114 -1.15 -20.45 -26.95
N VAL A 115 -1.16 -19.89 -28.16
CA VAL A 115 -1.58 -20.63 -29.36
C VAL A 115 -0.51 -21.69 -29.58
N GLY A 116 -0.84 -22.94 -29.25
CA GLY A 116 0.03 -24.07 -29.53
C GLY A 116 0.27 -24.15 -31.02
N THR A 117 1.52 -23.94 -31.44
CA THR A 117 1.96 -24.21 -32.80
C THR A 117 1.96 -25.72 -33.00
N THR A 118 0.84 -26.27 -33.48
CA THR A 118 0.82 -27.62 -34.03
C THR A 118 1.67 -27.60 -35.30
N ARG A 119 2.88 -28.16 -35.24
CA ARG A 119 3.65 -28.49 -36.44
C ARG A 119 3.02 -29.72 -37.07
N VAL A 120 2.61 -29.57 -38.32
CA VAL A 120 2.24 -30.66 -39.25
C VAL A 120 3.52 -31.24 -39.84
#